data_AF-A0A958QXD7-F1
#
_entry.id   AF-A0A958QXD7-F1
#
_cell.length_a   1.000
_cell.length_b   1.000
_cell.length_c   1.000
_cell.angle_alpha   90.00
_cell.angle_beta   90.00
_cell.angle_gamma   90.00
#
_symmetry.space_group_name_H-M   'P 1'
#
loop_
_entity.id
_entity.type
_entity.pdbx_description
1 polymer ?
#
loop_
_entity_poly.entity_id
_entity_poly.type
_entity_poly.pdbx_seq_one_letter_code
_entity_poly.pdbx_strand_id
1 'polypeptide(L)'
;MKTVGVVLACVVLQGCTLFGVRMVDEPDYTVQSKQGDIEIRQYPPLVVAETVVDGSFSEAQDEAFRRLFDYISGANSGDQEIDMTAPVLIG
;
A
#
# COMPACT_ATOMS: atom_id res chain seq x y z
N MET A 1 28.27 -20.91 27.96
CA MET A 1 27.13 -20.15 28.54
C MET A 1 26.92 -18.80 27.86
N LYS A 2 27.94 -17.94 27.72
CA LYS A 2 27.81 -16.64 27.02
C LYS A 2 27.39 -16.76 25.54
N THR A 3 27.95 -17.70 24.79
CA THR A 3 27.65 -17.91 23.36
C THR A 3 26.22 -18.36 23.10
N VAL A 4 25.66 -19.22 23.95
CA VAL A 4 24.25 -19.66 23.86
C VAL A 4 23.29 -18.50 24.11
N GLY A 5 23.59 -17.64 25.09
CA GLY A 5 22.80 -16.43 25.36
C GLY A 5 22.82 -15.42 24.21
N VAL A 6 23.97 -15.26 23.53
CA VAL A 6 24.09 -14.37 22.35
C VAL A 6 23.31 -14.93 21.16
N VAL A 7 23.40 -16.23 20.88
CA VAL A 7 22.66 -16.86 19.78
C VAL A 7 21.16 -16.78 20.01
N LEU A 8 20.68 -17.03 21.23
CA LEU A 8 19.26 -16.91 21.57
C LEU A 8 18.74 -15.48 21.40
N ALA A 9 19.53 -14.47 21.79
CA ALA A 9 19.18 -13.06 21.60
C ALA A 9 19.11 -12.67 20.11
N CYS A 10 20.03 -13.17 19.28
CA CYS A 10 19.99 -12.96 17.83
C CYS A 10 18.74 -13.57 17.17
N VAL A 11 18.33 -14.76 17.60
CA VAL A 11 17.12 -15.43 17.07
C VAL A 11 15.84 -14.67 17.45
N VAL A 12 15.77 -14.12 18.69
CA VAL A 12 14.62 -13.32 19.12
C VAL A 12 14.54 -11.99 18.35
N LEU A 13 15.67 -11.34 18.08
CA LEU A 13 15.70 -10.06 17.34
C LEU A 13 15.38 -10.21 15.85
N GLN A 14 15.57 -11.40 15.26
CA GLN A 14 15.21 -11.69 13.87
C GLN A 14 13.70 -11.94 13.66
N GLY A 15 12.89 -12.00 14.73
CA GLY A 15 11.45 -12.22 14.62
C GLY A 15 10.68 -11.08 13.93
N CYS A 16 11.23 -9.87 13.93
CA CYS A 16 10.56 -8.68 13.37
C CYS A 16 10.64 -8.55 11.84
N THR A 17 11.43 -9.39 11.16
CA THR A 17 11.61 -9.30 9.69
C THR A 17 10.77 -10.30 8.90
N LEU A 18 10.22 -11.33 9.57
CA LEU A 18 9.52 -12.43 8.90
C LEU A 18 8.04 -12.15 8.61
N PHE A 19 7.42 -11.22 9.34
CA PHE A 19 6.05 -10.79 9.10
C PHE A 19 6.08 -9.36 8.58
N GLY A 20 6.10 -9.21 7.25
CA GLY A 20 6.01 -7.89 6.61
C GLY A 20 4.72 -7.20 7.07
N VAL A 21 4.86 -6.16 7.87
CA VAL A 21 3.73 -5.39 8.38
C VAL A 21 3.28 -4.45 7.27
N ARG A 22 2.11 -4.71 6.67
CA ARG A 22 1.41 -3.72 5.85
C ARG A 22 0.65 -2.81 6.81
N MET A 23 1.11 -1.56 6.94
CA MET A 23 0.66 -0.62 7.98
C MET A 23 -0.33 0.44 7.46
N VAL A 24 -0.76 0.36 6.19
CA VAL A 24 -1.68 1.33 5.59
C VAL A 24 -3.03 0.67 5.33
N ASP A 25 -4.10 1.47 5.36
CA ASP A 25 -5.44 0.97 5.09
C ASP A 25 -5.56 0.47 3.65
N GLU A 26 -6.30 -0.63 3.48
CA GLU A 26 -6.62 -1.27 2.20
C GLU A 26 -8.14 -1.36 2.03
N PRO A 27 -8.67 -1.31 0.80
CA PRO A 27 -10.10 -1.45 0.58
C PRO A 27 -10.57 -2.87 0.93
N ASP A 28 -11.67 -2.95 1.67
CA ASP A 28 -12.35 -4.22 1.92
C ASP A 28 -12.78 -4.91 0.62
N TYR A 29 -12.71 -6.24 0.59
CA TYR A 29 -13.23 -7.03 -0.52
C TYR A 29 -13.76 -8.38 -0.08
N THR A 30 -14.68 -8.93 -0.86
CA THR A 30 -15.12 -10.32 -0.74
C THR A 30 -14.56 -11.13 -1.90
N VAL A 31 -13.93 -12.28 -1.60
CA VAL A 31 -13.48 -13.22 -2.64
C VAL A 31 -14.69 -14.03 -3.12
N GLN A 32 -15.08 -13.84 -4.38
CA GLN A 32 -16.20 -14.55 -5.01
C GLN A 32 -15.81 -15.94 -5.50
N SER A 33 -14.55 -16.10 -5.96
CA SER A 33 -14.03 -17.38 -6.44
C SER A 33 -12.50 -17.37 -6.45
N LYS A 34 -11.90 -18.55 -6.34
CA LYS A 34 -10.45 -18.76 -6.40
C LYS A 34 -10.13 -19.95 -7.31
N GLN A 35 -9.20 -19.75 -8.24
CA GLN A 35 -8.73 -20.77 -9.18
C GLN A 35 -7.20 -20.76 -9.19
N GLY A 36 -6.60 -21.69 -8.44
CA GLY A 36 -5.15 -21.71 -8.23
C GLY A 36 -4.66 -20.40 -7.60
N ASP A 37 -3.79 -19.69 -8.33
CA ASP A 37 -3.17 -18.43 -7.90
C ASP A 37 -3.99 -17.18 -8.25
N ILE A 38 -5.20 -17.35 -8.82
CA ILE A 38 -6.08 -16.25 -9.24
C ILE A 38 -7.29 -16.15 -8.31
N GLU A 39 -7.63 -14.93 -7.91
CA GLU A 39 -8.81 -14.60 -7.12
C GLU A 39 -9.72 -13.63 -7.88
N ILE A 40 -11.03 -13.88 -7.84
CA ILE A 40 -12.05 -12.94 -8.27
C ILE A 40 -12.53 -12.20 -7.03
N ARG A 41 -12.23 -10.91 -6.94
CA ARG A 41 -12.56 -10.05 -5.79
C ARG A 41 -13.69 -9.09 -6.15
N GLN A 42 -14.69 -9.00 -5.27
CA GLN A 42 -15.72 -7.98 -5.33
C GLN A 42 -15.42 -6.91 -4.29
N TYR A 43 -15.18 -5.69 -4.77
CA TYR A 43 -15.04 -4.51 -3.95
C TYR A 43 -16.40 -3.81 -3.79
N PRO A 44 -16.69 -3.21 -2.63
CA PRO A 44 -17.82 -2.29 -2.49
C PRO A 44 -17.56 -1.01 -3.31
N PRO A 45 -18.56 -0.11 -3.46
CA PRO A 45 -18.32 1.21 -4.01
C PRO A 45 -17.20 1.94 -3.24
N LEU A 46 -16.21 2.46 -3.97
CA LEU A 46 -15.06 3.18 -3.41
C LEU A 46 -15.15 4.66 -3.78
N VAL A 47 -14.75 5.53 -2.85
CA VAL A 47 -14.46 6.94 -3.14
C VAL A 47 -12.96 7.02 -3.41
N VAL A 48 -12.59 7.54 -4.59
CA VAL A 48 -11.20 7.63 -5.03
C VAL A 48 -10.88 9.05 -5.51
N ALA A 49 -9.64 9.47 -5.27
CA ALA A 49 -9.04 10.60 -5.99
C ALA A 49 -8.32 10.05 -7.22
N GLU A 50 -8.63 10.61 -8.39
CA GLU A 50 -8.08 10.16 -9.68
C GLU A 50 -7.49 11.36 -10.44
N THR A 51 -6.40 11.12 -11.17
CA THR A 51 -5.80 12.09 -12.08
C THR A 51 -5.42 11.41 -13.39
N VAL A 52 -5.48 12.17 -14.47
CA VAL A 52 -5.01 11.74 -15.80
C VAL A 52 -3.76 12.53 -16.15
N VAL A 53 -2.75 11.82 -16.66
CA VAL A 53 -1.48 12.40 -17.10
C VAL A 53 -1.11 11.82 -18.45
N ASP A 54 -0.86 12.68 -19.44
CA ASP A 54 -0.35 12.28 -20.74
C ASP A 54 1.16 12.05 -20.69
N GLY A 55 1.66 11.04 -21.40
CA GLY A 55 3.09 10.75 -21.49
C GLY A 55 3.38 9.27 -21.72
N SER A 56 4.66 8.89 -21.63
CA SER A 56 5.00 7.47 -21.54
C SER A 56 4.50 6.89 -20.22
N PHE A 57 4.25 5.58 -20.17
CA PHE A 57 3.72 4.91 -18.98
C PHE A 57 4.55 5.21 -17.71
N SER A 58 5.88 5.20 -17.83
CA SER A 58 6.78 5.45 -16.70
C SER A 58 6.71 6.89 -16.20
N GLU A 59 6.72 7.86 -17.13
CA GLU A 59 6.68 9.28 -16.76
C GLU A 59 5.31 9.67 -16.21
N ALA A 60 4.24 9.19 -16.85
CA ALA A 60 2.87 9.42 -16.42
C ALA A 60 2.60 8.82 -15.03
N GLN A 61 3.11 7.62 -14.75
CA GLN A 61 2.97 6.98 -13.44
C GLN A 61 3.60 7.83 -12.32
N ASP A 62 4.85 8.25 -12.48
CA ASP A 62 5.55 9.03 -11.45
C ASP A 62 4.87 10.39 -11.20
N GLU A 63 4.47 11.07 -12.27
CA GLU A 63 3.79 12.36 -12.19
C GLU A 63 2.38 12.23 -11.59
N ALA A 64 1.61 11.23 -11.99
CA ALA A 64 0.28 10.96 -11.43
C ALA A 64 0.37 10.66 -9.94
N PHE A 65 1.34 9.83 -9.53
CA PHE A 65 1.55 9.51 -8.13
C PHE A 65 1.91 10.76 -7.32
N ARG A 66 2.82 11.61 -7.80
CA ARG A 66 3.17 12.87 -7.10
C ARG A 66 1.96 13.78 -6.92
N ARG A 67 1.13 13.96 -7.95
CA ARG A 67 -0.09 14.78 -7.84
C ARG A 67 -1.05 14.26 -6.78
N LEU A 68 -1.27 12.94 -6.74
CA LEU A 68 -2.12 12.32 -5.73
C LEU A 68 -1.47 12.41 -4.33
N PHE A 69 -0.15 12.25 -4.24
CA PHE A 69 0.60 12.38 -2.99
C PHE A 69 0.50 13.80 -2.43
N ASP A 70 0.67 14.83 -3.26
CA ASP A 70 0.54 16.22 -2.86
C ASP A 70 -0.89 16.50 -2.37
N TYR A 71 -1.91 16.00 -3.08
CA TYR A 71 -3.32 16.13 -2.70
C TYR A 71 -3.59 15.56 -1.30
N ILE A 72 -3.15 14.33 -1.00
CA ILE A 72 -3.34 13.73 0.32
C ILE A 72 -2.44 14.37 1.39
N SER A 73 -1.34 15.02 1.00
CA SER A 73 -0.45 15.75 1.91
C SER A 73 -0.91 17.18 2.20
N GLY A 74 -2.15 17.53 1.84
CA GLY A 74 -2.75 18.84 2.14
C GLY A 74 -2.85 19.81 0.96
N ALA A 75 -2.39 19.47 -0.24
CA ALA A 75 -2.61 20.29 -1.44
C ALA A 75 -4.04 20.09 -2.01
N ASN A 76 -5.04 20.17 -1.14
CA ASN A 76 -6.46 20.10 -1.46
C ASN A 76 -7.18 21.35 -0.92
N SER A 77 -8.41 21.58 -1.35
CA SER A 77 -9.14 22.81 -0.99
C SER A 77 -9.41 23.01 0.50
N GLY A 78 -9.25 21.95 1.31
CA GLY A 78 -9.45 22.01 2.76
C GLY A 78 -8.15 22.14 3.55
N ASP A 79 -6.98 22.16 2.91
CA ASP A 79 -5.66 22.07 3.56
C ASP A 79 -5.56 20.88 4.55
N GLN A 80 -6.22 19.76 4.24
CA GLN A 80 -6.32 18.60 5.14
C GLN A 80 -5.37 17.49 4.72
N GLU A 81 -4.66 16.91 5.68
CA GLU A 81 -3.92 15.66 5.45
C GLU A 81 -4.89 14.46 5.43
N ILE A 82 -4.67 13.54 4.50
CA ILE A 82 -5.39 12.28 4.34
C ILE A 82 -4.36 11.16 4.43
N ASP A 83 -4.61 10.17 5.29
CA ASP A 83 -3.69 9.05 5.47
C ASP A 83 -3.48 8.27 4.16
N MET A 84 -2.24 7.83 3.94
CA MET A 84 -1.89 7.03 2.78
C MET A 84 -2.55 5.64 2.84
N THR A 85 -3.05 5.17 1.69
CA THR A 85 -3.67 3.85 1.54
C THR A 85 -2.95 3.00 0.49
N ALA A 86 -3.24 1.71 0.45
CA ALA A 86 -2.79 0.80 -0.60
C ALA A 86 -3.95 -0.04 -1.17
N PRO A 87 -3.83 -0.58 -2.40
CA PRO A 87 -2.83 -0.22 -3.41
C PRO A 87 -3.15 1.12 -4.09
N VAL A 88 -2.17 1.72 -4.76
CA VAL A 88 -2.43 2.79 -5.74
C VAL A 88 -2.82 2.12 -7.06
N LEU A 89 -4.01 2.45 -7.56
CA LEU A 89 -4.54 1.90 -8.81
C LEU A 89 -4.02 2.68 -10.01
N ILE A 90 -3.79 1.99 -11.12
CA ILE A 90 -3.42 2.56 -12.41
C ILE A 90 -4.48 2.13 -13.42
N GLY A 91 -5.11 3.11 -14.07
CA GLY A 91 -6.15 2.93 -15.09
C GLY A 91 -5.62 2.89 -16.51
#